data_AF-A0A966MQD9-F1
#
_entry.id   AF-A0A966MQD9-F1
#
_cell.length_a   1.000
_cell.length_b   1.000
_cell.length_c   1.000
_cell.angle_alpha   90.00
_cell.angle_beta   90.00
_cell.angle_gamma   90.00
#
_symmetry.space_group_name_H-M   'P 1'
#
loop_
_entity.id
_entity.type
_entity.pdbx_description
1 polymer ?
#
loop_
_entity_poly.entity_id
_entity_poly.type
_entity_poly.pdbx_seq_one_letter_code
_entity_poly.pdbx_strand_id
1 'polypeptide(L)'
;MRWISTRSRRPCVSSSPPSKCRAGSCGCRLCRVRRSARCSVICCRRGRRHDGAPDDHPDDRPRMSPAALSLLALLLVVAVSLTSRLNVGVLAVALAWAVGVFAAGWKVDQVMAAFPSSLFLTLLGVTLLFGVAQANGSMEALTHAGLRALRGHVAWLPLLLFGLAGVISSLGPGSIATAALLAPIAMGLAHRARVPMLLAALMIGNGVNAGNLSPISAIGVLV
;
A
#
# COMPACT_ATOMS: atom_id res chain seq x y z
N MET A 1 49.23 -32.17 -24.42
CA MET A 1 48.13 -32.42 -23.44
C MET A 1 48.76 -32.24 -22.06
N ARG A 2 48.33 -31.40 -21.11
CA ARG A 2 47.04 -30.82 -20.78
C ARG A 2 47.27 -29.73 -19.69
N TRP A 3 46.55 -28.60 -19.83
CA TRP A 3 46.12 -27.66 -18.77
C TRP A 3 47.13 -26.75 -18.02
N ILE A 4 47.33 -25.56 -18.60
CA ILE A 4 47.44 -24.30 -17.87
C ILE A 4 46.15 -24.11 -17.06
N SER A 5 46.23 -24.12 -15.72
CA SER A 5 45.12 -23.66 -14.87
C SER A 5 45.46 -22.28 -14.31
N THR A 6 44.98 -21.25 -15.01
CA THR A 6 44.86 -19.90 -14.49
C THR A 6 43.91 -19.94 -13.29
N ARG A 7 44.46 -19.97 -12.08
CA ARG A 7 43.68 -19.87 -10.83
C ARG A 7 43.13 -18.44 -10.72
N SER A 8 41.91 -18.25 -11.21
CA SER A 8 41.13 -17.01 -11.09
C SER A 8 41.11 -16.54 -9.63
N ARG A 9 41.56 -15.31 -9.37
CA ARG A 9 41.33 -14.63 -8.08
C ARG A 9 39.83 -14.36 -7.94
N ARG A 10 39.09 -15.28 -7.31
CA ARG A 10 37.67 -15.05 -7.02
C ARG A 10 37.53 -14.13 -5.81
N PRO A 11 36.85 -12.98 -5.91
CA PRO A 11 36.46 -12.21 -4.73
C PRO A 11 35.53 -13.07 -3.86
N CYS A 12 35.59 -12.89 -2.54
CA CYS A 12 34.73 -13.58 -1.60
C CYS A 12 33.26 -13.24 -1.90
N VAL A 13 32.55 -14.14 -2.55
CA VAL A 13 31.09 -14.06 -2.74
C VAL A 13 30.42 -14.33 -1.38
N SER A 14 29.38 -13.55 -1.07
CA SER A 14 28.65 -13.46 0.21
C SER A 14 28.09 -14.76 0.80
N SER A 15 28.20 -15.88 0.09
CA SER A 15 27.62 -17.17 0.45
C SER A 15 28.62 -18.23 0.96
N SER A 16 29.91 -17.89 1.09
CA SER A 16 30.94 -18.86 1.50
C SER A 16 31.10 -18.96 3.03
N PRO A 17 31.20 -20.17 3.61
CA PRO A 17 31.42 -20.35 5.05
C PRO A 17 32.77 -19.75 5.50
N PRO A 18 32.87 -19.22 6.73
CA PRO A 18 34.02 -18.45 7.22
C PRO A 18 35.34 -19.24 7.22
N SER A 19 35.30 -20.57 7.20
CA SER A 19 36.48 -21.44 7.09
C SER A 19 37.20 -21.36 5.73
N LYS A 20 36.57 -20.79 4.70
CA LYS A 20 37.12 -20.71 3.33
C LYS A 20 37.72 -19.35 2.98
N CYS A 21 37.69 -18.36 3.88
CA CYS A 21 38.27 -17.03 3.64
C CYS A 21 39.79 -17.03 3.89
N ARG A 22 40.60 -16.93 2.82
CA ARG A 22 42.06 -16.79 2.94
C ARG A 22 42.45 -15.38 3.38
N ALA A 23 43.49 -15.29 4.21
CA ALA A 23 44.10 -14.01 4.59
C ALA A 23 44.52 -13.23 3.33
N GLY A 24 44.06 -11.98 3.21
CA GLY A 24 44.38 -11.10 2.08
C GLY A 24 43.34 -10.99 0.96
N SER A 25 42.20 -11.69 1.02
CA SER A 25 41.12 -11.53 0.02
C SER A 25 40.22 -10.30 0.24
N CYS A 26 40.33 -9.64 1.40
CA CYS A 26 39.50 -8.51 1.79
C CYS A 26 40.31 -7.20 1.72
N GLY A 27 39.97 -6.30 0.79
CA GLY A 27 40.68 -5.06 0.50
C GLY A 27 40.57 -3.96 1.56
N CYS A 28 40.28 -4.29 2.83
CA CYS A 28 40.16 -3.31 3.90
C CYS A 28 41.53 -2.75 4.32
N ARG A 29 41.61 -1.44 4.59
CA ARG A 29 42.87 -0.76 4.98
C ARG A 29 43.55 -1.41 6.19
N LEU A 30 42.79 -1.90 7.17
CA LEU A 30 43.32 -2.61 8.34
C LEU A 30 44.08 -3.90 7.97
N CYS A 31 43.55 -4.69 7.03
CA CYS A 31 44.21 -5.92 6.54
C CYS A 31 45.49 -5.62 5.74
N ARG A 32 45.62 -4.40 5.18
CA ARG A 32 46.81 -4.00 4.43
C ARG A 32 48.01 -3.70 5.34
N VAL A 33 47.76 -3.23 6.57
CA VAL A 33 48.81 -2.85 7.54
C VAL A 33 49.26 -4.04 8.40
N ARG A 34 48.36 -4.97 8.77
CA ARG A 34 48.70 -6.19 9.53
C ARG A 34 48.41 -7.44 8.71
N ARG A 35 49.45 -8.08 8.16
CA ARG A 35 49.39 -9.40 7.47
C ARG A 35 49.19 -10.56 8.47
N SER A 36 48.15 -10.50 9.30
CA SER A 36 47.81 -11.55 10.26
C SER A 36 46.49 -12.22 9.88
N ALA A 37 46.44 -13.56 9.94
CA ALA A 37 45.22 -14.34 9.72
C ALA A 37 44.07 -13.99 10.69
N ARG A 38 44.38 -13.38 11.85
CA ARG A 38 43.37 -12.84 12.77
C ARG A 38 42.62 -11.63 12.20
N CYS A 39 43.28 -10.81 11.36
CA CYS A 39 42.69 -9.58 10.82
C CYS A 39 41.58 -9.88 9.79
N SER A 40 41.76 -10.90 8.95
CA SER A 40 40.74 -11.32 7.97
C SER A 40 39.48 -11.90 8.64
N VAL A 41 39.62 -12.65 9.72
CA VAL A 41 38.48 -13.22 10.46
C VAL A 41 37.70 -12.12 11.19
N ILE A 42 38.39 -11.16 11.81
CA ILE A 42 37.75 -10.00 12.45
C ILE A 42 37.01 -9.15 11.41
N CYS A 43 37.61 -8.86 10.25
CA CYS A 43 36.97 -8.05 9.21
C CYS A 43 35.76 -8.74 8.58
N CYS A 44 35.79 -10.07 8.43
CA CYS A 44 34.65 -10.85 7.98
C CYS A 44 33.52 -10.92 9.04
N ARG A 45 33.86 -11.02 10.34
CA ARG A 45 32.89 -10.93 11.44
C ARG A 45 32.28 -9.53 11.59
N ARG A 46 33.07 -8.49 11.28
CA ARG A 46 32.66 -7.07 11.38
C ARG A 46 32.01 -6.54 10.09
N GLY A 47 32.10 -7.31 9.00
CA GLY A 47 31.65 -6.99 7.64
C GLY A 47 30.14 -7.07 7.40
N ARG A 48 29.32 -6.63 8.36
CA ARG A 48 27.90 -6.28 8.17
C ARG A 48 27.48 -5.05 9.00
N ARG A 49 28.41 -4.12 9.26
CA ARG A 49 28.08 -2.78 9.79
C ARG A 49 28.96 -1.71 9.15
N HIS A 50 28.84 -1.58 7.84
CA HIS A 50 29.19 -0.33 7.15
C HIS A 50 28.04 -0.01 6.16
N ASP A 51 26.83 0.03 6.70
CA ASP A 51 25.76 0.84 6.13
C ASP A 51 25.79 2.15 6.93
N GLY A 52 25.99 3.27 6.24
CA GLY A 52 25.84 4.61 6.78
C GLY A 52 27.11 5.23 7.38
N ALA A 53 28.10 5.55 6.54
CA ALA A 53 28.81 6.80 6.77
C ALA A 53 27.88 7.92 6.28
N PRO A 54 27.48 8.89 7.13
CA PRO A 54 26.88 10.11 6.63
C PRO A 54 27.99 10.87 5.90
N ASP A 55 27.84 11.11 4.61
CA ASP A 55 28.65 12.10 3.92
C ASP A 55 28.29 13.47 4.52
N ASP A 56 29.17 13.96 5.39
CA ASP A 56 29.15 15.32 5.93
C ASP A 56 29.43 16.28 4.75
N HIS A 57 28.36 16.78 4.14
CA HIS A 57 28.43 17.87 3.17
C HIS A 57 27.96 19.16 3.87
N PRO A 58 28.85 20.12 4.12
CA PRO A 58 28.46 21.41 4.66
C PRO A 58 27.85 22.23 3.52
N ASP A 59 26.53 22.26 3.42
CA ASP A 59 25.80 23.22 2.57
C ASP A 59 24.53 23.68 3.28
N ASP A 60 24.61 24.87 3.87
CA ASP A 60 23.51 25.67 4.41
C ASP A 60 22.53 26.07 3.30
N ARG A 61 21.67 25.13 2.90
CA ARG A 61 20.40 25.40 2.21
C ARG A 61 19.31 24.57 2.87
N PRO A 62 18.06 25.04 2.97
CA PRO A 62 16.94 24.20 3.40
C PRO A 62 16.64 23.15 2.32
N ARG A 63 17.49 22.13 2.20
CA ARG A 63 17.30 21.00 1.31
C ARG A 63 16.28 20.10 1.98
N MET A 64 14.99 20.37 1.73
CA MET A 64 13.95 19.40 2.07
C MET A 64 14.34 18.06 1.42
N SER A 65 14.48 17.01 2.24
CA SER A 65 14.71 15.65 1.76
C SER A 65 13.68 15.30 0.68
N PRO A 66 14.01 14.49 -0.35
CA PRO A 66 13.02 13.98 -1.29
C PRO A 66 11.79 13.36 -0.60
N ALA A 67 11.97 12.77 0.59
CA ALA A 67 10.89 12.28 1.43
C ALA A 67 10.04 13.39 2.08
N ALA A 68 10.64 14.52 2.44
CA ALA A 68 9.93 15.68 2.96
C ALA A 68 9.13 16.39 1.85
N LEU A 69 9.68 16.45 0.63
CA LEU A 69 9.00 16.98 -0.56
C LEU A 69 7.78 16.12 -0.96
N SER A 70 7.90 14.79 -0.92
CA SER A 70 6.75 13.91 -1.19
C SER A 70 5.67 14.03 -0.12
N LEU A 71 6.06 14.17 1.16
CA LEU A 71 5.12 14.41 2.25
C LEU A 71 4.42 15.77 2.11
N LEU A 72 5.16 16.82 1.74
CA LEU A 72 4.60 18.16 1.51
C LEU A 72 3.66 18.18 0.31
N ALA A 73 4.00 17.49 -0.78
CA ALA A 73 3.12 17.32 -1.93
C ALA A 73 1.84 16.57 -1.55
N LEU A 74 1.93 15.52 -0.72
CA LEU A 74 0.75 14.82 -0.21
C LEU A 74 -0.14 15.74 0.62
N LEU A 75 0.45 16.52 1.53
CA LEU A 75 -0.30 17.50 2.33
C LEU A 75 -0.99 18.55 1.46
N LEU A 76 -0.30 19.04 0.41
CA LEU A 76 -0.87 19.97 -0.55
C LEU A 76 -2.07 19.36 -1.29
N VAL A 77 -1.95 18.12 -1.78
CA VAL A 77 -3.06 17.42 -2.44
C VAL A 77 -4.27 17.30 -1.50
N VAL A 78 -4.04 16.92 -0.24
CA VAL A 78 -5.11 16.79 0.76
C VAL A 78 -5.76 18.16 1.05
N ALA A 79 -4.97 19.21 1.23
CA ALA A 79 -5.51 20.56 1.48
C ALA A 79 -6.30 21.09 0.28
N VAL A 80 -5.81 20.88 -0.94
CA VAL A 80 -6.50 21.26 -2.18
C VAL A 80 -7.76 20.41 -2.36
N SER A 81 -7.74 19.12 -2.02
CA SER A 81 -8.92 18.24 -2.04
C SER A 81 -10.05 18.74 -1.14
N LEU A 82 -9.73 19.42 -0.03
CA LEU A 82 -10.74 19.94 0.89
C LEU A 82 -11.35 21.27 0.43
N THR A 83 -10.64 22.02 -0.43
CA THR A 83 -11.00 23.40 -0.80
C THR A 83 -11.40 23.56 -2.26
N SER A 84 -11.00 22.64 -3.14
CA SER A 84 -11.18 22.74 -4.59
C SER A 84 -12.12 21.66 -5.14
N ARG A 85 -12.80 21.97 -6.24
CA ARG A 85 -13.64 21.00 -6.99
C ARG A 85 -12.86 20.18 -8.04
N LEU A 86 -11.53 20.31 -8.04
CA LEU A 86 -10.67 19.63 -9.01
C LEU A 86 -10.63 18.12 -8.73
N ASN A 87 -10.44 17.32 -9.77
CA ASN A 87 -10.26 15.88 -9.61
C ASN A 87 -8.95 15.60 -8.86
N VAL A 88 -9.09 15.20 -7.61
CA VAL A 88 -7.98 14.97 -6.67
C VAL A 88 -7.03 13.90 -7.20
N GLY A 89 -7.54 12.89 -7.90
CA GLY A 89 -6.72 11.83 -8.50
C GLY A 89 -5.81 12.36 -9.61
N VAL A 90 -6.35 13.17 -10.53
CA VAL A 90 -5.56 13.81 -11.60
C VAL A 90 -4.51 14.74 -11.01
N LEU A 91 -4.88 15.53 -9.99
CA LEU A 91 -3.95 16.41 -9.29
C LEU A 91 -2.83 15.63 -8.59
N ALA A 92 -3.17 14.53 -7.92
CA ALA A 92 -2.20 13.67 -7.24
C ALA A 92 -1.19 13.06 -8.21
N VAL A 93 -1.64 12.58 -9.38
CA VAL A 93 -0.75 12.03 -10.42
C VAL A 93 0.17 13.12 -10.98
N ALA A 94 -0.36 14.32 -11.25
CA ALA A 94 0.44 15.43 -11.75
C ALA A 94 1.54 15.84 -10.75
N LEU A 95 1.21 15.95 -9.45
CA LEU A 95 2.17 16.30 -8.41
C LEU A 95 3.15 15.16 -8.10
N ALA A 96 2.70 13.89 -8.14
CA ALA A 96 3.59 12.73 -7.99
C ALA A 96 4.64 12.67 -9.11
N TRP A 97 4.25 12.98 -10.34
CA TRP A 97 5.18 13.09 -11.47
C TRP A 97 6.17 14.26 -11.27
N ALA A 98 5.68 15.44 -10.86
CA ALA A 98 6.55 16.58 -10.59
C ALA A 98 7.59 16.28 -9.49
N VAL A 99 7.18 15.69 -8.37
CA VAL A 99 8.12 15.35 -7.29
C VAL A 99 9.05 14.20 -7.69
N GLY A 100 8.54 13.16 -8.35
CA GLY A 100 9.34 12.00 -8.75
C GLY A 100 10.44 12.34 -9.75
N VAL A 101 10.15 13.17 -10.75
CA VAL A 101 11.12 13.58 -11.77
C VAL A 101 12.05 14.67 -11.27
N PHE A 102 11.53 15.73 -10.64
CA PHE A 102 12.36 16.90 -10.27
C PHE A 102 13.07 16.75 -8.91
N ALA A 103 12.50 16.05 -7.93
CA ALA A 103 13.11 15.91 -6.59
C ALA A 103 13.82 14.57 -6.37
N ALA A 104 13.32 13.47 -6.94
CA ALA A 104 13.89 12.13 -6.76
C ALA A 104 14.79 11.67 -7.92
N GLY A 105 14.78 12.38 -9.06
CA GLY A 105 15.57 12.02 -10.24
C GLY A 105 15.15 10.71 -10.89
N TRP A 106 13.92 10.26 -10.67
CA TRP A 106 13.43 9.00 -11.23
C TRP A 106 13.12 9.15 -12.72
N LYS A 107 13.40 8.08 -13.48
CA LYS A 107 12.91 8.01 -14.87
C LYS A 107 11.39 7.92 -14.86
N VAL A 108 10.74 8.45 -15.91
CA VAL A 108 9.28 8.46 -16.04
C VAL A 108 8.69 7.05 -15.85
N ASP A 109 9.34 6.02 -16.37
CA ASP A 109 8.90 4.63 -16.23
C ASP A 109 8.84 4.14 -14.77
N GLN A 110 9.74 4.62 -13.90
CA GLN A 110 9.75 4.24 -12.48
C GLN A 110 8.58 4.88 -11.73
N VAL A 111 8.22 6.12 -12.09
CA VAL A 111 7.05 6.80 -11.52
C VAL A 111 5.76 6.10 -11.98
N MET A 112 5.69 5.70 -13.25
CA MET A 112 4.53 4.98 -13.79
C MET A 112 4.38 3.57 -13.20
N ALA A 113 5.50 2.89 -12.90
CA ALA A 113 5.48 1.58 -12.24
C ALA A 113 4.95 1.62 -10.80
N ALA A 114 5.02 2.78 -10.13
CA ALA A 114 4.48 2.97 -8.79
C ALA A 114 2.95 3.12 -8.78
N PHE A 115 2.32 3.38 -9.93
CA PHE A 115 0.87 3.51 -10.03
C PHE A 115 0.19 2.13 -10.02
N PRO A 116 -0.69 1.83 -9.06
CA PRO A 116 -1.36 0.54 -8.97
C PRO A 116 -2.49 0.45 -10.01
N SER A 117 -2.13 0.14 -11.25
CA SER A 117 -3.04 0.04 -12.40
C SER A 117 -4.16 -0.98 -12.16
N SER A 118 -3.86 -2.11 -11.52
CA SER A 118 -4.87 -3.12 -11.17
C SER A 118 -5.94 -2.57 -10.23
N LEU A 119 -5.57 -1.86 -9.16
CA LEU A 119 -6.52 -1.26 -8.23
C LEU A 119 -7.38 -0.21 -8.94
N PHE A 120 -6.75 0.63 -9.76
CA PHE A 120 -7.47 1.63 -10.56
C PHE A 120 -8.49 0.99 -11.49
N LEU A 121 -8.10 -0.03 -12.26
CA LEU A 121 -8.98 -0.74 -13.18
C LEU A 121 -10.12 -1.46 -12.44
N THR A 122 -9.86 -2.03 -11.26
CA THR A 122 -10.91 -2.67 -10.45
C THR A 122 -11.92 -1.64 -9.95
N LEU A 123 -11.47 -0.51 -9.39
CA LEU A 123 -12.38 0.54 -8.90
C LEU A 123 -13.18 1.18 -10.05
N LEU A 124 -12.51 1.43 -11.19
CA LEU A 124 -13.16 1.93 -12.40
C LEU A 124 -14.21 0.94 -12.92
N GLY A 125 -13.86 -0.35 -12.99
CA GLY A 125 -14.76 -1.41 -13.46
C GLY A 125 -15.99 -1.56 -12.57
N VAL A 126 -15.82 -1.56 -11.25
CA VAL A 126 -16.94 -1.60 -10.30
C VAL A 126 -17.83 -0.36 -10.45
N THR A 127 -17.23 0.83 -10.59
CA THR A 127 -17.99 2.07 -10.82
C THR A 127 -18.78 2.01 -12.12
N LEU A 128 -18.17 1.50 -13.20
CA LEU A 128 -18.83 1.34 -14.50
C LEU A 128 -19.96 0.32 -14.43
N LEU A 129 -19.75 -0.81 -13.74
CA LEU A 129 -20.77 -1.84 -13.52
C LEU A 129 -22.01 -1.25 -12.83
N PHE A 130 -21.81 -0.50 -11.74
CA PHE A 130 -22.91 0.18 -11.07
C PHE A 130 -23.53 1.28 -11.93
N GLY A 131 -22.74 1.99 -12.75
CA GLY A 131 -23.26 2.96 -13.72
C GLY A 131 -24.24 2.32 -14.72
N VAL A 132 -23.86 1.19 -15.31
CA VAL A 132 -24.73 0.44 -16.24
C VAL A 132 -25.95 -0.14 -15.50
N ALA A 133 -25.77 -0.64 -14.28
CA ALA A 133 -26.88 -1.17 -13.48
C ALA A 133 -27.92 -0.09 -13.12
N GLN A 134 -27.49 1.14 -12.86
CA GLN A 134 -28.36 2.30 -12.63
C GLN A 134 -29.05 2.73 -13.93
N ALA A 135 -28.33 2.81 -15.05
CA ALA A 135 -28.90 3.19 -16.34
C ALA A 135 -29.99 2.21 -16.83
N ASN A 136 -29.83 0.91 -16.53
CA ASN A 136 -30.77 -0.14 -16.93
C ASN A 136 -31.89 -0.42 -15.90
N GLY A 137 -32.00 0.36 -14.81
CA GLY A 137 -33.06 0.16 -13.81
C GLY A 137 -32.85 -1.06 -12.88
N SER A 138 -31.70 -1.74 -12.98
CA SER A 138 -31.43 -2.97 -12.22
C SER A 138 -31.22 -2.70 -10.75
N MET A 139 -30.63 -1.54 -10.42
CA MET A 139 -30.43 -1.12 -9.04
C MET A 139 -31.77 -0.80 -8.35
N GLU A 140 -32.73 -0.25 -9.09
CA GLU A 140 -34.10 -0.02 -8.65
C GLU A 140 -34.82 -1.35 -8.40
N ALA A 141 -34.67 -2.33 -9.29
CA ALA A 141 -35.22 -3.67 -9.08
C ALA A 141 -34.62 -4.36 -7.85
N LEU A 142 -33.30 -4.28 -7.67
CA LEU A 142 -32.58 -4.83 -6.53
C LEU A 142 -33.05 -4.18 -5.21
N THR A 143 -33.17 -2.86 -5.19
CA THR A 143 -33.64 -2.13 -4.00
C THR A 143 -35.10 -2.43 -3.67
N HIS A 144 -35.98 -2.54 -4.67
CA HIS A 144 -37.37 -2.98 -4.45
C HIS A 144 -37.45 -4.42 -3.96
N ALA A 145 -36.63 -5.33 -4.47
CA ALA A 145 -36.54 -6.70 -3.97
C ALA A 145 -36.05 -6.73 -2.51
N GLY A 146 -35.01 -5.96 -2.19
CA GLY A 146 -34.50 -5.81 -0.82
C GLY A 146 -35.55 -5.26 0.15
N LEU A 147 -36.28 -4.21 -0.24
CA LEU A 147 -37.35 -3.65 0.58
C LEU A 147 -38.55 -4.60 0.75
N ARG A 148 -38.88 -5.37 -0.29
CA ARG A 148 -39.90 -6.42 -0.19
C ARG A 148 -39.48 -7.54 0.76
N ALA A 149 -38.21 -7.94 0.74
CA ALA A 149 -37.67 -8.91 1.68
C ALA A 149 -37.76 -8.41 3.15
N LEU A 150 -37.69 -7.10 3.35
CA LEU A 150 -37.87 -6.45 4.66
C LEU A 150 -39.34 -6.33 5.10
N ARG A 151 -40.31 -6.69 4.25
CA ARG A 151 -41.77 -6.77 4.56
C ARG A 151 -42.33 -5.55 5.32
N GLY A 152 -41.84 -4.35 4.99
CA GLY A 152 -42.31 -3.09 5.59
C GLY A 152 -41.64 -2.71 6.92
N HIS A 153 -40.74 -3.53 7.46
CA HIS A 153 -40.02 -3.25 8.71
C HIS A 153 -38.76 -2.40 8.45
N VAL A 154 -38.94 -1.24 7.83
CA VAL A 154 -37.85 -0.34 7.41
C VAL A 154 -36.98 0.13 8.59
N ALA A 155 -37.54 0.16 9.81
CA ALA A 155 -36.80 0.47 11.03
C ALA A 155 -35.63 -0.51 11.31
N TRP A 156 -35.70 -1.74 10.82
CA TRP A 156 -34.65 -2.76 10.99
C TRP A 156 -33.56 -2.70 9.91
N LEU A 157 -33.75 -1.90 8.87
CA LEU A 157 -32.81 -1.78 7.76
C LEU A 157 -31.38 -1.43 8.21
N PRO A 158 -31.15 -0.43 9.09
CA PRO A 158 -29.79 -0.09 9.51
C PRO A 158 -29.10 -1.24 10.26
N LEU A 159 -29.83 -1.97 11.09
CA LEU A 159 -29.30 -3.12 11.82
C LEU A 159 -28.95 -4.29 10.89
N LEU A 160 -29.74 -4.50 9.84
CA LEU A 160 -29.45 -5.51 8.83
C LEU A 160 -28.23 -5.14 7.98
N LEU A 161 -28.06 -3.86 7.65
CA LEU A 161 -26.84 -3.38 6.98
C LEU A 161 -25.61 -3.60 7.86
N PHE A 162 -25.71 -3.36 9.17
CA PHE A 162 -24.65 -3.65 10.14
C PHE A 162 -24.31 -5.15 10.17
N GLY A 163 -25.32 -6.02 10.30
CA GLY A 163 -25.12 -7.46 10.34
C GLY A 163 -24.52 -8.02 9.06
N LEU A 164 -25.03 -7.58 7.90
CA LEU A 164 -24.52 -7.98 6.59
C LEU A 164 -23.07 -7.53 6.39
N ALA A 165 -22.76 -6.28 6.76
CA ALA A 165 -21.40 -5.75 6.73
C ALA A 165 -20.45 -6.53 7.63
N GLY A 166 -20.87 -6.88 8.84
CA GLY A 166 -20.09 -7.68 9.78
C GLY A 166 -19.83 -9.10 9.28
N VAL A 167 -20.84 -9.78 8.73
CA VAL A 167 -20.69 -11.13 8.18
C VAL A 167 -19.73 -11.12 6.99
N ILE A 168 -19.95 -10.23 6.01
CA ILE A 168 -19.09 -10.17 4.82
C ILE A 168 -17.65 -9.80 5.20
N SER A 169 -17.46 -8.87 6.13
CA SER A 169 -16.11 -8.49 6.60
C SER A 169 -15.43 -9.61 7.40
N SER A 170 -16.20 -10.45 8.09
CA SER A 170 -15.68 -11.60 8.82
C SER A 170 -15.15 -12.70 7.88
N LEU A 171 -15.66 -12.80 6.66
CA LEU A 171 -15.26 -13.82 5.67
C LEU A 171 -13.90 -13.56 5.01
N GLY A 172 -13.23 -12.44 5.32
CA GLY A 172 -11.85 -12.19 4.89
C GLY A 172 -11.56 -11.09 3.85
N PRO A 173 -12.51 -10.42 3.15
CA PRO A 173 -12.18 -9.28 2.28
C PRO A 173 -11.54 -8.10 3.02
N GLY A 174 -11.76 -8.03 4.34
CA GLY A 174 -11.34 -6.93 5.19
C GLY A 174 -12.28 -5.72 5.11
N SER A 175 -12.17 -4.84 6.11
CA SER A 175 -13.10 -3.71 6.31
C SER A 175 -13.23 -2.80 5.07
N ILE A 176 -12.12 -2.49 4.39
CA ILE A 176 -12.09 -1.55 3.25
C ILE A 176 -12.84 -2.13 2.04
N ALA A 177 -12.55 -3.37 1.66
CA ALA A 177 -13.17 -3.99 0.49
C ALA A 177 -14.67 -4.21 0.70
N THR A 178 -15.05 -4.67 1.90
CA THR A 178 -16.46 -4.86 2.26
C THR A 178 -17.24 -3.54 2.26
N ALA A 179 -16.67 -2.47 2.82
CA ALA A 179 -17.30 -1.16 2.81
C ALA A 179 -17.48 -0.62 1.39
N ALA A 180 -16.47 -0.74 0.53
CA ALA A 180 -16.53 -0.31 -0.87
C ALA A 180 -17.60 -1.08 -1.67
N LEU A 181 -17.76 -2.38 -1.42
CA LEU A 181 -18.77 -3.21 -2.08
C LEU A 181 -20.20 -2.88 -1.62
N LEU A 182 -20.41 -2.70 -0.32
CA LEU A 182 -21.73 -2.46 0.26
C LEU A 182 -22.20 -1.01 0.08
N ALA A 183 -21.29 -0.04 -0.04
CA ALA A 183 -21.61 1.37 -0.19
C ALA A 183 -22.69 1.64 -1.27
N PRO A 184 -22.52 1.26 -2.55
CA PRO A 184 -23.52 1.56 -3.59
C PRO A 184 -24.87 0.87 -3.33
N ILE A 185 -24.86 -0.37 -2.81
CA ILE A 185 -26.08 -1.13 -2.50
C ILE A 185 -26.87 -0.45 -1.39
N ALA A 186 -26.19 -0.15 -0.29
CA ALA A 186 -26.79 0.55 0.83
C ALA A 186 -27.25 1.95 0.45
N MET A 187 -26.56 2.61 -0.48
CA MET A 187 -26.98 3.93 -0.94
C MET A 187 -28.31 3.87 -1.69
N GLY A 188 -28.46 2.94 -2.64
CA GLY A 188 -29.74 2.75 -3.32
C GLY A 188 -30.86 2.36 -2.34
N LEU A 189 -30.56 1.49 -1.37
CA LEU A 189 -31.54 1.00 -0.40
C LEU A 189 -31.98 2.09 0.59
N ALA A 190 -31.03 2.86 1.14
CA ALA A 190 -31.30 3.98 2.04
C ALA A 190 -32.10 5.09 1.36
N HIS A 191 -31.76 5.41 0.09
CA HIS A 191 -32.48 6.41 -0.70
C HIS A 191 -33.95 6.01 -0.89
N ARG A 192 -34.23 4.75 -1.24
CA ARG A 192 -35.60 4.23 -1.43
C ARG A 192 -36.36 4.06 -0.11
N ALA A 193 -35.67 3.66 0.95
CA ALA A 193 -36.23 3.48 2.29
C ALA A 193 -36.52 4.81 3.03
N ARG A 194 -36.08 5.95 2.48
CA ARG A 194 -36.03 7.26 3.15
C ARG A 194 -35.33 7.23 4.52
N VAL A 195 -34.33 6.36 4.67
CA VAL A 195 -33.49 6.32 5.87
C VAL A 195 -32.35 7.32 5.69
N PRO A 196 -31.97 8.08 6.73
CA PRO A 196 -30.85 9.01 6.64
C PRO A 196 -29.57 8.30 6.18
N MET A 197 -28.96 8.82 5.12
CA MET A 197 -27.76 8.26 4.47
C MET A 197 -26.61 8.05 5.46
N LEU A 198 -26.45 9.03 6.36
CA LEU A 198 -25.44 9.02 7.40
C LEU A 198 -25.60 7.83 8.34
N LEU A 199 -26.85 7.50 8.71
CA LEU A 199 -27.12 6.36 9.59
C LEU A 199 -26.76 5.03 8.89
N ALA A 200 -27.13 4.89 7.62
CA ALA A 200 -26.76 3.72 6.83
C ALA A 200 -25.23 3.57 6.71
N ALA A 201 -24.53 4.68 6.43
CA ALA A 201 -23.07 4.69 6.37
C ALA A 201 -22.41 4.36 7.71
N LEU A 202 -22.91 4.93 8.82
CA LEU A 202 -22.43 4.63 10.17
C LEU A 202 -22.65 3.16 10.54
N MET A 203 -23.81 2.59 10.22
CA MET A 203 -24.08 1.18 10.52
C MET A 203 -23.20 0.23 9.71
N ILE A 204 -22.95 0.52 8.43
CA ILE A 204 -22.02 -0.27 7.62
C ILE A 204 -20.59 -0.13 8.17
N GLY A 205 -20.14 1.09 8.45
CA GLY A 205 -18.80 1.36 8.99
C GLY A 205 -18.55 0.64 10.32
N ASN A 206 -19.50 0.73 11.24
CA ASN A 206 -19.41 0.00 12.51
C ASN A 206 -19.52 -1.51 12.31
N GLY A 207 -20.37 -1.97 11.37
CA GLY A 207 -20.55 -3.39 11.05
C GLY A 207 -19.29 -4.02 10.49
N VAL A 208 -18.64 -3.38 9.52
CA VAL A 208 -17.37 -3.88 8.96
C VAL A 208 -16.28 -3.92 10.03
N ASN A 209 -16.19 -2.89 10.88
CA ASN A 209 -15.20 -2.87 11.96
C ASN A 209 -15.46 -3.96 13.00
N ALA A 210 -16.73 -4.21 13.35
CA ALA A 210 -17.10 -5.31 14.24
C ALA A 210 -16.78 -6.69 13.63
N GLY A 211 -17.07 -6.90 12.34
CA GLY A 211 -16.74 -8.15 11.64
C GLY A 211 -15.24 -8.39 11.51
N ASN A 212 -14.45 -7.33 11.43
CA ASN A 212 -13.00 -7.41 11.33
C ASN A 212 -12.32 -7.89 12.64
N LEU A 213 -13.02 -7.77 13.77
CA LEU A 213 -12.60 -8.27 15.09
C LEU A 213 -13.06 -9.72 15.35
N SER A 214 -13.77 -10.34 14.39
CA SER A 214 -14.23 -11.72 14.52
C SER A 214 -13.06 -12.72 14.36
N PRO A 215 -13.02 -13.83 15.12
CA PRO A 215 -11.96 -14.85 15.02
C PRO A 215 -11.84 -15.53 13.65
N ILE A 216 -12.82 -15.32 12.76
CA ILE A 216 -12.85 -15.90 11.41
C ILE A 216 -12.15 -14.97 10.39
N SER A 217 -12.01 -13.68 10.70
CA SER A 217 -11.40 -12.71 9.80
C SER A 217 -9.87 -12.76 9.83
N ALA A 218 -9.23 -12.45 8.70
CA ALA A 218 -7.76 -12.43 8.58
C ALA A 218 -7.10 -11.48 9.61
N ILE A 219 -7.77 -10.38 9.97
CA ILE A 219 -7.30 -9.45 11.00
C ILE A 219 -7.62 -9.98 12.41
N GLY A 220 -8.78 -10.60 12.60
CA GLY A 220 -9.21 -11.14 13.90
C GLY A 220 -8.47 -12.40 14.37
N VAL A 221 -7.81 -13.14 13.47
CA VAL A 221 -6.90 -14.25 13.83
C VAL A 221 -5.53 -13.76 14.33
N LEU A 222 -5.13 -12.55 13.92
CA LEU A 222 -3.82 -11.99 14.26
C LEU A 222 -3.79 -11.26 15.61
N VAL A 223 -4.96 -10.92 16.17
CA VAL A 223 -5.13 -10.23 17.46
C VAL A 223 -5.51 -11.22 18.56
#